data_AF-A0A0Q4XAS3-F1
#
_entry.id   AF-A0A0Q4XAS3-F1
#
_cell.length_a   1.000
_cell.length_b   1.000
_cell.length_c   1.000
_cell.angle_alpha   90.00
_cell.angle_beta   90.00
_cell.angle_gamma   90.00
#
_symmetry.space_group_name_H-M   'P 1'
#
loop_
_entity.id
_entity.type
_entity.pdbx_description
1 polymer ?
#
loop_
_entity_poly.entity_id
_entity_poly.type
_entity_poly.pdbx_seq_one_letter_code
_entity_poly.pdbx_strand_id
1 'polypeptide(L)'
;MLARPEGPDPPRQYPTTLVRLWLVAAWAGHSEADAQAGPKPGDIRVQRWPEVHVADWRMKAQLKAWLNAQVGREPSFREACRINGWNRDSAMRGVDMAVELISIGLSA
;
A
#
# COMPACT_ATOMS: atom_id res chain seq x y z
N MET A 1 22.02 -33.04 1.65
CA MET A 1 21.40 -31.71 1.88
C MET A 1 20.68 -31.34 0.60
N LEU A 2 19.35 -31.40 0.58
CA LEU A 2 18.55 -31.00 -0.59
C LEU A 2 18.49 -29.48 -0.62
N ALA A 3 19.04 -28.87 -1.67
CA ALA A 3 18.90 -27.45 -1.93
C ALA A 3 17.40 -27.12 -2.00
N ARG A 4 16.96 -26.17 -1.17
CA ARG A 4 15.61 -25.61 -1.25
C ARG A 4 15.50 -25.00 -2.64
N PRO A 5 14.48 -25.32 -3.46
CA PRO A 5 14.34 -24.69 -4.76
C PRO A 5 14.22 -23.18 -4.52
N GLU A 6 15.22 -22.44 -4.97
CA GLU A 6 15.14 -20.99 -5.02
C GLU A 6 13.97 -20.65 -5.95
N GLY A 7 13.00 -19.92 -5.43
CA GLY A 7 11.87 -19.46 -6.21
C GLY A 7 12.35 -18.56 -7.35
N PRO A 8 11.48 -18.23 -8.31
CA PRO A 8 11.82 -17.25 -9.33
C PRO A 8 12.28 -15.94 -8.67
N ASP A 9 13.27 -15.29 -9.29
CA ASP A 9 13.71 -13.97 -8.86
C ASP A 9 12.51 -13.03 -8.70
N PRO A 10 12.51 -12.16 -7.67
CA PRO A 10 11.46 -11.17 -7.53
C PRO A 10 11.41 -10.29 -8.80
N PRO A 11 10.21 -9.92 -9.28
CA PRO A 11 10.09 -9.03 -10.41
C PRO A 11 10.77 -7.70 -10.08
N ARG A 12 11.28 -6.99 -11.10
CA ARG A 12 11.84 -5.64 -10.95
C ARG A 12 10.88 -4.64 -10.31
N GLN A 13 9.58 -4.91 -10.41
CA GLN A 13 8.53 -4.12 -9.83
C GLN A 13 7.27 -4.99 -9.63
N TYR A 14 6.62 -4.90 -8.48
CA TYR A 14 5.33 -5.56 -8.26
C TYR A 14 4.18 -4.74 -8.84
N PRO A 15 3.15 -5.36 -9.46
CA PRO A 15 2.01 -4.61 -9.99
C PRO A 15 1.35 -3.71 -8.93
N THR A 16 1.21 -2.42 -9.22
CA THR A 16 0.63 -1.43 -8.28
C THR A 16 -0.80 -1.78 -7.86
N THR A 17 -1.57 -2.43 -8.73
CA THR A 17 -2.90 -2.98 -8.40
C THR A 17 -2.83 -3.99 -7.26
N LEU A 18 -1.84 -4.90 -7.27
CA LEU A 18 -1.66 -5.88 -6.20
C LEU A 18 -1.19 -5.19 -4.91
N VAL A 19 -0.25 -4.24 -5.02
CA VAL A 19 0.21 -3.46 -3.86
C VAL A 19 -0.95 -2.73 -3.18
N ARG A 20 -1.86 -2.12 -3.95
CA ARG A 20 -3.09 -1.51 -3.40
C ARG A 20 -3.97 -2.53 -2.70
N LEU A 21 -4.21 -3.70 -3.30
CA LEU A 21 -5.02 -4.75 -2.69
C LEU A 21 -4.42 -5.23 -1.37
N TRP A 22 -3.11 -5.48 -1.34
CA TRP A 22 -2.41 -5.86 -0.12
C TRP A 22 -2.53 -4.79 0.97
N LEU A 23 -2.30 -3.53 0.64
CA LEU A 23 -2.44 -2.42 1.59
C LEU A 23 -3.86 -2.30 2.13
N VAL A 24 -4.88 -2.37 1.28
CA VAL A 24 -6.29 -2.29 1.70
C VAL A 24 -6.67 -3.47 2.59
N ALA A 25 -6.30 -4.69 2.21
CA ALA A 25 -6.57 -5.89 3.01
C ALA A 25 -5.89 -5.83 4.39
N ALA A 26 -4.63 -5.41 4.42
CA ALA A 26 -3.88 -5.21 5.65
C ALA A 26 -4.52 -4.13 6.53
N TRP A 27 -5.06 -3.05 5.93
CA TRP A 27 -5.78 -2.01 6.67
C TRP A 27 -7.13 -2.50 7.20
N ALA A 28 -7.86 -3.33 6.44
CA ALA A 28 -9.13 -3.90 6.87
C ALA A 28 -8.96 -4.79 8.11
N GLY A 29 -7.84 -5.52 8.19
CA GLY A 29 -7.38 -6.19 9.41
C GLY A 29 -8.10 -7.50 9.74
N HIS A 30 -8.86 -8.08 8.79
CA HIS A 30 -9.47 -9.40 8.94
C HIS A 30 -8.86 -10.42 7.95
N SER A 31 -8.78 -11.68 8.39
CA SER A 31 -8.06 -12.76 7.69
C SER A 31 -8.59 -13.06 6.29
N GLU A 32 -9.90 -12.89 6.07
CA GLU A 32 -10.51 -13.15 4.77
C GLU A 32 -10.01 -12.18 3.68
N ALA A 33 -9.94 -10.87 3.97
CA ALA A 33 -9.40 -9.90 3.02
C ALA A 33 -7.92 -10.18 2.73
N ASP A 34 -7.16 -10.57 3.76
CA ASP A 34 -5.75 -10.91 3.60
C ASP A 34 -5.55 -12.12 2.68
N ALA A 35 -6.41 -13.15 2.80
CA ALA A 35 -6.40 -14.32 1.93
C ALA A 35 -6.81 -13.98 0.50
N GLN A 36 -7.84 -13.15 0.30
CA GLN A 36 -8.30 -12.71 -1.03
C GLN A 36 -7.26 -11.85 -1.75
N ALA A 37 -6.46 -11.07 -1.03
CA ALA A 37 -5.41 -10.25 -1.63
C ALA A 37 -4.22 -11.10 -2.15
N GLY A 38 -4.16 -12.39 -1.80
CA GLY A 38 -3.18 -13.33 -2.33
C GLY A 38 -1.80 -13.23 -1.68
N PRO A 39 -0.81 -13.95 -2.26
CA PRO A 39 0.53 -14.03 -1.71
C PRO A 39 1.27 -12.69 -1.83
N LYS A 40 1.94 -12.29 -0.74
CA LYS A 40 2.66 -11.03 -0.61
C LYS A 40 4.17 -11.30 -0.64
N PRO A 41 4.98 -10.45 -1.29
CA PRO A 41 6.44 -10.57 -1.25
C PRO A 41 7.02 -9.99 0.04
N GLY A 42 8.17 -10.53 0.47
CA GLY A 42 8.97 -9.93 1.55
C GLY A 42 8.28 -9.90 2.94
N ASP A 43 8.41 -8.78 3.64
CA ASP A 43 7.89 -8.58 5.01
C ASP A 43 6.35 -8.65 5.04
N ILE A 44 5.83 -9.61 5.79
CA ILE A 44 4.39 -9.82 6.02
C ILE A 44 3.69 -8.62 6.68
N ARG A 45 4.43 -7.69 7.29
CA ARG A 45 3.89 -6.50 7.95
C ARG A 45 3.56 -5.38 6.97
N VAL A 46 2.64 -5.65 6.04
CA VAL A 46 2.16 -4.73 4.99
C VAL A 46 1.74 -3.36 5.52
N GLN A 47 1.20 -3.31 6.74
CA GLN A 47 0.81 -2.05 7.39
C GLN A 47 1.97 -1.06 7.58
N ARG A 48 3.22 -1.54 7.58
CA ARG A 48 4.43 -0.72 7.75
C ARG A 48 5.06 -0.27 6.43
N TRP A 49 4.61 -0.79 5.29
CA TRP A 49 5.20 -0.46 3.99
C TRP A 49 5.18 1.04 3.67
N PRO A 50 4.11 1.82 3.99
CA PRO A 50 4.16 3.26 3.82
C PRO A 50 5.33 3.93 4.56
N GLU A 51 5.64 3.48 5.77
CA GLU A 51 6.73 4.01 6.59
C GLU A 51 8.10 3.60 6.07
N VAL A 52 8.23 2.38 5.55
CA VAL A 52 9.50 1.83 5.08
C VAL A 52 9.87 2.41 3.72
N HIS A 53 8.93 2.48 2.78
CA HIS A 53 9.25 2.79 1.38
C HIS A 53 8.93 4.22 0.94
N VAL A 54 8.15 4.97 1.72
CA VAL A 54 7.75 6.34 1.35
C VAL A 54 8.41 7.34 2.30
N ALA A 55 9.40 8.09 1.80
CA ALA A 55 10.09 9.09 2.61
C ALA A 55 9.23 10.34 2.87
N ASP A 56 8.52 10.82 1.83
CA ASP A 56 7.70 12.03 1.86
C ASP A 56 6.52 11.88 2.85
N TRP A 57 6.49 12.76 3.86
CA TRP A 57 5.48 12.73 4.92
C TRP A 57 4.07 13.01 4.41
N ARG A 58 3.93 13.88 3.40
CA ARG A 58 2.64 14.29 2.84
C ARG A 58 2.07 13.16 1.98
N MET A 59 2.89 12.52 1.15
CA MET A 59 2.46 11.35 0.38
C MET A 59 2.04 10.20 1.30
N LYS A 60 2.81 9.94 2.37
CA LYS A 60 2.41 8.98 3.43
C LYS A 60 1.05 9.31 4.03
N ALA A 61 0.84 10.56 4.42
CA ALA A 61 -0.42 10.99 5.02
C ALA A 61 -1.60 10.81 4.05
N GLN A 62 -1.41 11.15 2.77
CA GLN A 62 -2.41 10.97 1.72
C GLN A 62 -2.75 9.50 1.49
N LEU A 63 -1.75 8.62 1.41
CA LEU A 63 -1.95 7.17 1.30
C LEU A 63 -2.74 6.62 2.48
N LYS A 64 -2.35 6.96 3.72
CA LYS A 64 -3.06 6.50 4.92
C LYS A 64 -4.50 6.99 4.98
N ALA A 65 -4.74 8.25 4.63
CA ALA A 65 -6.09 8.81 4.56
C ALA A 65 -6.95 8.08 3.50
N TRP A 66 -6.35 7.77 2.36
CA TRP A 66 -7.02 6.98 1.32
C TRP A 66 -7.35 5.56 1.80
N LEU A 67 -6.41 4.88 2.45
CA LEU A 67 -6.60 3.53 3.00
C LEU A 67 -7.70 3.51 4.07
N ASN A 68 -7.69 4.45 5.01
CA ASN A 68 -8.73 4.58 6.03
C ASN A 68 -10.11 4.80 5.40
N ALA A 69 -10.19 5.58 4.32
CA ALA A 69 -11.44 5.76 3.59
C ALA A 69 -11.91 4.49 2.86
N GLN A 70 -10.99 3.67 2.32
CA GLN A 70 -11.35 2.40 1.67
C GLN A 70 -11.98 1.41 2.66
N VAL A 71 -11.53 1.43 3.92
CA VAL A 71 -12.00 0.49 4.96
C VAL A 71 -13.06 1.08 5.88
N GLY A 72 -13.62 2.24 5.54
CA GLY A 72 -14.71 2.88 6.28
C GLY A 72 -14.33 3.45 7.66
N ARG A 73 -13.02 3.62 7.95
CA ARG A 73 -12.55 4.31 9.17
C ARG A 73 -12.67 5.84 9.07
N GLU A 74 -12.72 6.35 7.84
CA GLU A 74 -12.94 7.76 7.53
C GLU A 74 -14.17 7.91 6.61
N PRO A 75 -14.94 9.02 6.70
CA PRO A 75 -16.19 9.18 5.94
C PRO A 75 -15.99 9.11 4.42
N SER A 76 -14.91 9.70 3.91
CA SER A 76 -14.44 9.53 2.53
C SER A 76 -13.06 10.15 2.35
N PHE A 77 -12.33 9.74 1.32
CA PHE A 77 -11.05 10.39 0.97
C PHE A 77 -11.24 11.86 0.57
N ARG A 78 -12.39 12.21 -0.02
CA ARG A 78 -12.73 13.60 -0.35
C ARG A 78 -12.80 14.46 0.92
N GLU A 79 -13.43 13.94 1.96
CA GLU A 79 -13.58 14.64 3.23
C GLU A 79 -12.23 14.76 3.96
N ALA A 80 -11.43 13.69 3.96
CA ALA A 80 -10.06 13.76 4.48
C ALA A 80 -9.21 14.81 3.75
N CYS A 81 -9.32 14.91 2.41
CA CYS A 81 -8.65 15.98 1.65
C CYS A 81 -9.14 17.37 2.08
N ARG A 82 -10.45 17.56 2.27
CA ARG A 82 -11.04 18.84 2.71
C ARG A 82 -10.48 19.27 4.07
N ILE A 83 -10.48 18.36 5.05
CA ILE A 83 -9.98 18.62 6.42
C ILE A 83 -8.51 19.02 6.40
N ASN A 84 -7.71 18.37 5.56
CA ASN A 84 -6.27 18.60 5.49
C ASN A 84 -5.85 19.72 4.50
N GLY A 85 -6.82 20.41 3.88
CA GLY A 85 -6.53 21.46 2.90
C GLY A 85 -5.85 20.96 1.62
N TRP A 86 -6.10 19.71 1.23
CA TRP A 86 -5.53 19.12 0.03
C TRP A 86 -6.48 19.24 -1.17
N ASN A 87 -5.93 19.61 -2.33
CA ASN A 87 -6.62 19.38 -3.58
C ASN A 87 -6.72 17.86 -3.83
N ARG A 88 -7.94 17.36 -4.05
CA ARG A 88 -8.23 15.92 -4.18
C ARG A 88 -7.43 15.24 -5.29
N ASP A 89 -7.34 15.86 -6.47
CA ASP A 89 -6.69 15.24 -7.63
C ASP A 89 -5.17 15.16 -7.41
N SER A 90 -4.59 16.21 -6.82
CA SER A 90 -3.19 16.23 -6.43
C SER A 90 -2.89 15.24 -5.31
N ALA A 91 -3.81 15.08 -4.35
CA ALA A 91 -3.67 14.09 -3.29
C ALA A 91 -3.75 12.65 -3.84
N MET A 92 -4.63 12.39 -4.80
CA MET A 92 -4.71 11.08 -5.45
C MET A 92 -3.42 10.76 -6.22
N ARG A 93 -2.81 11.73 -6.91
CA ARG A 93 -1.47 11.54 -7.51
C ARG A 93 -0.41 11.19 -6.46
N GLY A 94 -0.49 11.78 -5.26
CA GLY A 94 0.40 11.43 -4.15
C GLY A 94 0.17 10.00 -3.62
N VAL A 95 -1.08 9.53 -3.58
CA VAL A 95 -1.42 8.13 -3.30
C VAL A 95 -0.81 7.21 -4.35
N ASP A 96 -0.97 7.55 -5.63
CA ASP A 96 -0.46 6.76 -6.75
C ASP A 96 1.07 6.65 -6.72
N MET A 97 1.76 7.78 -6.49
CA MET A 97 3.22 7.81 -6.31
C MET A 97 3.66 7.02 -5.08
N ALA A 98 2.94 7.08 -3.96
CA ALA A 98 3.29 6.31 -2.77
C ALA A 98 3.19 4.80 -3.03
N VAL A 99 2.16 4.35 -3.75
CA VAL A 99 2.01 2.95 -4.16
C VAL A 99 3.12 2.53 -5.11
N GLU A 100 3.49 3.39 -6.07
CA GLU A 100 4.60 3.15 -7.00
C GLU A 100 5.93 2.97 -6.26
N LEU A 101 6.22 3.82 -5.28
CA LEU A 101 7.45 3.72 -4.48
C LEU A 101 7.50 2.44 -3.63
N ILE A 102 6.36 2.03 -3.04
CA ILE A 102 6.26 0.74 -2.34
C ILE A 102 6.49 -0.40 -3.33
N SER A 103 5.84 -0.35 -4.49
CA SER A 103 5.96 -1.34 -5.56
C SER A 103 7.41 -1.56 -6.01
N ILE A 104 8.19 -0.48 -6.17
CA ILE A 104 9.63 -0.51 -6.46
C ILE A 104 10.42 -1.04 -5.25
N GLY A 105 10.10 -0.55 -4.05
CA GLY A 105 10.82 -0.90 -2.83
C GLY A 105 10.67 -2.35 -2.38
N LEU A 106 9.62 -3.05 -2.82
CA LEU A 106 9.44 -4.49 -2.59
C LEU A 106 10.32 -5.36 -3.51
N SER A 107 10.87 -4.77 -4.57
CA SER A 107 11.70 -5.44 -5.57
C SER A 107 13.21 -5.25 -5.35
N ALA A 108 13.61 -4.45 -4.35
CA ALA A 108 14.99 -4.16 -3.98
C ALA A 108 15.42 -4.98 -2.76
#